data_AF-W4JY84-F1
#
_entry.id   AF-W4JY84-F1
#
_cell.length_a   1.000
_cell.length_b   1.000
_cell.length_c   1.000
_cell.angle_alpha   90.00
_cell.angle_beta   90.00
_cell.angle_gamma   90.00
#
_symmetry.space_group_name_H-M   'P 1'
#
loop_
_entity.id
_entity.type
_entity.pdbx_description
1 polymer ?
#
loop_
_entity_poly.entity_id
_entity_poly.type
_entity_poly.pdbx_seq_one_letter_code
_entity_poly.pdbx_strand_id
1 'polypeptide(L)'
;IIFGDSDVNRGLVILPTHRFFPEGHTMGTDKCRWESGNPFLSTGEVRDLFLRREDFTWVYLGAYKCTIDEVVDFEAVKDLHHSHPVIRTTVMHRNLVPPVVENVIEAMISGGVLKVQCFGLECVGFSEQLDQALHDKN
;
A
#
# COMPACT_ATOMS: atom_id res chain seq x y z
N ILE A 1 -3.36 -3.24 4.71
CA ILE A 1 -2.48 -3.93 5.69
C ILE A 1 -3.37 -4.90 6.44
N ILE A 2 -2.98 -6.16 6.51
CA ILE A 2 -3.71 -7.21 7.24
C ILE A 2 -2.83 -7.60 8.42
N PHE A 3 -3.38 -7.57 9.62
CA PHE A 3 -2.73 -8.05 10.85
C PHE A 3 -3.41 -9.35 11.29
N GLY A 4 -2.66 -10.27 11.87
CA GLY A 4 -3.23 -11.51 12.43
C GLY A 4 -4.03 -11.26 13.71
N ASP A 5 -4.94 -12.18 14.04
CA ASP A 5 -5.89 -12.07 15.18
C ASP A 5 -5.25 -12.14 16.58
N SER A 6 -3.93 -12.28 16.69
CA SER A 6 -3.21 -12.37 17.96
C SER A 6 -1.94 -11.55 17.92
N ASP A 7 -1.97 -10.42 18.64
CA ASP A 7 -0.97 -9.35 18.70
C ASP A 7 -0.57 -8.78 17.32
N VAL A 8 -0.46 -7.46 17.20
CA VAL A 8 -0.07 -6.76 15.96
C VAL A 8 1.43 -7.02 15.62
N ASN A 9 1.96 -8.18 15.98
CA ASN A 9 3.37 -8.53 15.81
C ASN A 9 3.71 -8.84 14.36
N ARG A 10 2.73 -9.20 13.52
CA ARG A 10 2.96 -9.52 12.10
C ARG A 10 1.89 -8.93 11.20
N GLY A 11 2.32 -8.42 10.07
CA GLY A 11 1.44 -7.83 9.07
C GLY A 11 1.84 -8.21 7.64
N LEU A 12 0.84 -8.24 6.76
CA LEU A 12 1.04 -8.35 5.32
C LEU A 12 0.58 -7.06 4.64
N VAL A 13 1.45 -6.49 3.82
CA VAL A 13 1.16 -5.32 2.99
C VAL A 13 1.24 -5.73 1.53
N ILE A 14 0.17 -5.50 0.79
CA ILE A 14 0.10 -5.77 -0.65
C ILE A 14 -0.09 -4.43 -1.35
N LEU A 15 0.84 -4.09 -2.22
CA LEU A 15 0.84 -2.85 -3.00
C LEU A 15 0.97 -3.18 -4.48
N PRO A 16 0.46 -2.33 -5.38
CA PRO A 16 0.67 -2.52 -6.80
C PRO A 16 2.13 -2.21 -7.17
N THR A 17 2.71 -3.01 -8.06
CA THR A 17 4.07 -2.78 -8.58
C THR A 17 4.16 -1.54 -9.47
N HIS A 18 3.03 -1.10 -10.01
CA HIS A 18 2.93 0.06 -10.89
C HIS A 18 1.73 0.90 -10.49
N ARG A 19 1.84 2.22 -10.69
CA ARG A 19 0.77 3.17 -10.47
C ARG A 19 0.45 3.90 -11.75
N PHE A 20 -0.84 4.05 -12.02
CA PHE A 20 -1.36 4.80 -13.14
C PHE A 20 -1.64 6.25 -12.71
N PHE A 21 -1.05 7.19 -13.43
CA PHE A 21 -1.28 8.62 -13.27
C PHE A 21 -2.11 9.11 -14.46
N PRO A 22 -3.36 9.54 -14.21
CA PRO A 22 -4.19 10.13 -15.26
C PRO A 22 -3.64 11.49 -15.69
N GLU A 23 -4.01 11.88 -16.90
CA GLU A 23 -3.69 13.19 -17.49
C GLU A 23 -4.14 14.36 -16.61
N GLY A 24 -3.35 15.44 -16.59
CA GLY A 24 -3.67 16.68 -15.87
C GLY A 24 -3.09 16.81 -14.46
N HIS A 25 -2.34 15.83 -13.94
CA HIS A 25 -1.76 15.90 -12.59
C HIS A 25 -0.36 16.52 -12.51
N THR A 26 0.42 16.54 -13.60
CA THR A 26 1.76 17.15 -13.63
C THR A 26 1.79 18.37 -14.53
N MET A 27 2.22 19.51 -13.98
CA MET A 27 2.48 20.73 -14.74
C MET A 27 3.51 20.47 -15.84
N GLY A 28 3.05 20.18 -17.06
CA GLY A 28 3.88 20.13 -18.27
C GLY A 28 3.76 18.89 -19.16
N THR A 29 2.98 17.86 -18.80
CA THR A 29 2.75 16.71 -19.70
C THR A 29 1.28 16.31 -19.77
N ASP A 30 0.63 16.60 -20.89
CA ASP A 30 -0.75 16.21 -21.24
C ASP A 30 -0.86 14.72 -21.59
N LYS A 31 -0.26 13.84 -20.79
CA LYS A 31 -0.29 12.39 -21.05
C LYS A 31 -0.45 11.59 -19.78
N CYS A 32 -1.36 10.62 -19.83
CA CYS A 32 -1.41 9.52 -18.88
C CYS A 32 -0.06 8.79 -18.83
N ARG A 33 0.39 8.38 -17.64
CA ARG A 33 1.64 7.65 -17.48
C ARG A 33 1.54 6.54 -16.45
N TRP A 34 2.35 5.52 -16.66
CA TRP A 34 2.59 4.46 -15.69
C TRP A 34 3.93 4.72 -15.01
N GLU A 35 3.96 4.63 -13.69
CA GLU A 35 5.19 4.68 -12.91
C GLU A 35 5.35 3.38 -12.16
N SER A 36 6.56 2.83 -12.14
CA SER A 36 6.88 1.73 -11.22
C SER A 36 6.78 2.25 -9.79
N GLY A 37 6.05 1.54 -8.94
CA GLY A 37 5.98 1.84 -7.52
C GLY A 37 7.39 1.72 -6.93
N ASN A 38 7.84 2.77 -6.24
CA ASN A 38 9.07 2.68 -5.46
C ASN A 38 8.83 1.66 -4.33
N PRO A 39 9.74 0.70 -4.09
CA PRO A 39 9.54 -0.28 -3.03
C PRO A 39 9.36 0.44 -1.70
N PHE A 40 8.27 0.11 -1.01
CA PHE A 40 7.92 0.70 0.28
C PHE A 40 9.00 0.41 1.33
N LEU A 41 9.57 -0.79 1.26
CA LEU A 41 10.60 -1.33 2.14
C LEU A 41 11.45 -2.34 1.37
N SER A 42 12.74 -2.46 1.68
CA SER A 42 13.56 -3.61 1.28
C SER A 42 13.64 -4.63 2.43
N THR A 43 13.83 -5.91 2.11
CA THR A 43 14.02 -6.94 3.15
C THR A 43 15.14 -6.55 4.11
N GLY A 44 14.85 -6.62 5.42
CA GLY A 44 15.75 -6.24 6.50
C GLY A 44 15.60 -4.80 6.98
N GLU A 45 15.00 -3.91 6.20
CA GLU A 45 14.76 -2.52 6.62
C GLU A 45 13.71 -2.44 7.73
N VAL A 46 13.92 -1.49 8.65
CA VAL A 46 12.98 -1.16 9.72
C VAL A 46 12.37 0.21 9.44
N ARG A 47 11.05 0.34 9.61
CA ARG A 47 10.32 1.61 9.57
C ARG A 47 9.22 1.66 10.61
N ASP A 48 8.96 2.87 11.08
CA ASP A 48 7.77 3.18 11.87
C ASP A 48 6.51 3.11 11.00
N LEU A 49 5.50 2.39 11.46
CA LEU A 49 4.22 2.28 10.78
C LEU A 49 3.16 3.12 11.46
N PHE A 50 2.35 3.78 10.64
CA PHE A 50 1.21 4.57 11.07
C PHE A 50 -0.02 4.13 10.32
N LEU A 51 -1.14 4.00 11.03
CA LEU A 51 -2.44 3.71 10.47
C LEU A 51 -3.32 4.94 10.58
N ARG A 52 -3.84 5.41 9.44
CA ARG A 52 -4.90 6.41 9.44
C ARG A 52 -6.25 5.70 9.61
N ARG A 53 -7.00 6.08 10.64
CA ARG A 53 -8.37 5.60 10.89
C ARG A 53 -9.39 6.39 10.05
N GLU A 54 -10.62 5.89 10.02
CA GLU A 54 -11.73 6.50 9.28
C GLU A 54 -12.08 7.91 9.79
N ASP A 55 -11.87 8.17 11.08
CA ASP A 55 -12.01 9.49 11.71
C ASP A 55 -10.85 10.46 11.40
N PHE A 56 -10.00 10.09 10.44
CA PHE A 56 -8.80 10.80 10.01
C PHE A 56 -7.70 10.94 11.07
N THR A 57 -7.81 10.26 12.22
CA THR A 57 -6.74 10.20 13.22
C THR A 57 -5.64 9.26 12.77
N TRP A 58 -4.42 9.52 13.24
CA TRP A 58 -3.27 8.65 13.00
C TRP A 58 -2.95 7.88 14.27
N VAL A 59 -2.72 6.58 14.12
CA VAL A 59 -2.26 5.71 15.20
C VAL A 59 -0.89 5.19 14.85
N TYR A 60 0.06 5.35 15.76
CA TYR A 60 1.36 4.72 15.65
C TYR A 60 1.25 3.24 16.04
N LEU A 61 1.74 2.36 15.18
CA LEU A 61 1.65 0.91 15.37
C LEU A 61 2.93 0.28 15.91
N GLY A 62 4.04 1.03 15.93
CA GLY A 62 5.37 0.53 16.25
C GLY A 62 6.34 0.56 15.07
N ALA A 63 7.56 0.09 15.34
CA ALA A 63 8.62 -0.11 14.37
C ALA A 63 8.56 -1.55 13.82
N TYR A 64 8.47 -1.68 12.51
CA TYR A 64 8.35 -2.96 11.83
C TYR A 64 9.53 -3.20 10.91
N LYS A 65 10.06 -4.42 10.96
CA LYS A 65 11.06 -4.93 10.04
C LYS A 65 10.39 -5.62 8.86
N CYS A 66 10.86 -5.32 7.66
CA CYS A 66 10.48 -6.06 6.46
C CYS A 66 11.18 -7.43 6.47
N THR A 67 10.40 -8.51 6.53
CA THR A 67 10.89 -9.90 6.53
C THR A 67 10.74 -10.56 5.17
N ILE A 68 9.81 -10.08 4.34
CA ILE A 68 9.54 -10.58 2.99
C ILE A 68 9.36 -9.37 2.09
N ASP A 69 9.97 -9.39 0.91
CA ASP A 69 9.76 -8.43 -0.17
C ASP A 69 9.74 -9.20 -1.49
N GLU A 70 8.54 -9.50 -1.99
CA GLU A 70 8.37 -10.32 -3.19
C GLU A 70 7.36 -9.72 -4.16
N VAL A 71 7.63 -9.88 -5.46
CA VAL A 71 6.69 -9.54 -6.52
C VAL A 71 6.00 -10.81 -6.99
N VAL A 72 4.68 -10.85 -6.85
CA VAL A 72 3.85 -12.01 -7.16
C VAL A 72 2.69 -11.63 -8.07
N ASP A 73 2.11 -12.64 -8.72
CA ASP A 73 0.86 -12.46 -9.46
C ASP A 73 -0.29 -12.29 -8.46
N PHE A 74 -1.24 -11.41 -8.76
CA PHE A 74 -2.33 -11.10 -7.85
C PHE A 74 -3.17 -12.35 -7.47
N GLU A 75 -3.30 -13.29 -8.41
CA GLU A 75 -4.00 -14.56 -8.18
C GLU A 75 -3.43 -15.38 -7.00
N ALA A 76 -2.13 -15.24 -6.69
CA ALA A 76 -1.51 -15.94 -5.57
C ALA A 76 -1.93 -15.38 -4.20
N VAL A 77 -2.46 -14.17 -4.16
CA VAL A 77 -2.79 -13.44 -2.92
C VAL A 77 -4.23 -12.94 -2.87
N LYS A 78 -5.05 -13.26 -3.87
CA LYS A 78 -6.44 -12.81 -3.99
C LYS A 78 -7.33 -13.24 -2.81
N ASP A 79 -7.03 -14.37 -2.19
CA ASP A 79 -7.80 -14.90 -1.05
C ASP A 79 -7.38 -14.25 0.27
N LEU A 80 -6.18 -13.67 0.32
CA LEU A 80 -5.66 -12.95 1.48
C LEU A 80 -6.15 -11.51 1.48
N HIS A 81 -6.37 -10.93 0.31
CA HIS A 81 -6.69 -9.52 0.17
C HIS A 81 -7.74 -9.32 -0.91
N HIS A 82 -8.84 -8.65 -0.56
CA HIS A 82 -9.81 -8.23 -1.57
C HIS A 82 -9.09 -7.46 -2.69
N SER A 83 -9.50 -7.67 -3.95
CA SER A 83 -8.92 -6.97 -5.12
C SER A 83 -9.15 -5.47 -5.06
N HIS A 84 -10.26 -5.05 -4.47
CA HIS A 84 -10.72 -3.67 -4.51
C HIS A 84 -9.70 -2.64 -3.96
N PRO A 85 -9.02 -2.85 -2.82
CA PRO A 85 -8.06 -1.86 -2.33
C PRO A 85 -6.76 -1.83 -3.15
N VAL A 86 -6.32 -2.95 -3.74
CA VAL A 86 -5.13 -2.97 -4.62
C VAL A 86 -5.39 -2.12 -5.87
N ILE A 87 -6.56 -2.29 -6.49
CA ILE A 87 -7.02 -1.46 -7.63
C ILE A 87 -7.09 0.01 -7.22
N ARG A 88 -7.68 0.31 -6.04
CA ARG A 88 -7.76 1.69 -5.52
C ARG A 88 -6.40 2.35 -5.36
N THR A 89 -5.38 1.60 -4.97
CA THR A 89 -4.01 2.10 -4.82
C THR A 89 -3.21 2.12 -6.12
N THR A 90 -3.71 1.47 -7.18
CA THR A 90 -3.07 1.45 -8.50
C THR A 90 -3.35 2.73 -9.26
N VAL A 91 -4.56 3.28 -9.16
CA VAL A 91 -4.96 4.50 -9.86
C VAL A 91 -4.78 5.72 -8.96
N MET A 92 -3.88 6.62 -9.35
CA MET A 92 -3.71 7.91 -8.69
C MET A 92 -4.79 8.88 -9.15
N HIS A 93 -5.28 9.76 -8.27
CA HIS A 93 -6.32 10.75 -8.59
C HIS A 93 -7.56 10.14 -9.26
N ARG A 94 -8.15 9.12 -8.61
CA ARG A 94 -9.27 8.34 -9.16
C ARG A 94 -10.46 9.18 -9.66
N ASN A 95 -10.67 10.34 -9.07
CA ASN A 95 -11.71 11.29 -9.49
C ASN A 95 -11.49 11.87 -10.90
N LEU A 96 -10.30 11.69 -11.49
CA LEU A 96 -9.96 12.13 -12.83
C LEU A 96 -10.08 11.01 -13.88
N VAL A 97 -10.35 9.76 -13.47
CA VAL A 97 -10.52 8.64 -14.41
C VAL A 97 -11.98 8.24 -14.57
N PRO A 98 -12.42 7.97 -15.81
CA PRO A 98 -13.71 7.31 -16.04
C PRO A 98 -13.72 5.87 -15.46
N PRO A 99 -14.89 5.34 -15.02
CA PRO A 99 -14.99 3.97 -14.48
C PRO A 99 -14.48 2.87 -15.42
N VAL A 100 -14.57 3.07 -16.73
CA VAL A 100 -14.04 2.11 -17.72
C VAL A 100 -12.54 1.90 -17.59
N VAL A 101 -11.77 2.91 -17.16
CA VAL A 101 -10.33 2.80 -16.94
C VAL A 101 -10.04 1.92 -15.72
N GLU A 102 -10.84 2.05 -14.66
CA GLU A 102 -10.69 1.20 -13.47
C GLU A 102 -10.95 -0.28 -13.81
N ASN A 103 -11.99 -0.57 -14.60
CA ASN A 103 -12.29 -1.93 -15.05
C ASN A 103 -11.17 -2.53 -15.90
N VAL A 104 -10.53 -1.73 -16.76
CA VAL A 104 -9.38 -2.18 -17.56
C VAL A 104 -8.20 -2.51 -16.65
N ILE A 105 -7.91 -1.67 -15.66
CA ILE A 105 -6.81 -1.90 -14.71
C ILE A 105 -7.08 -3.11 -13.84
N GLU A 106 -8.32 -3.31 -13.38
CA GLU A 106 -8.72 -4.52 -12.67
C GLU A 106 -8.50 -5.78 -13.51
N ALA A 107 -8.86 -5.75 -14.80
CA ALA A 107 -8.60 -6.85 -15.71
C ALA A 107 -7.10 -7.10 -15.93
N MET A 108 -6.27 -6.04 -15.97
CA MET A 108 -4.81 -6.18 -16.07
C MET A 108 -4.20 -6.82 -14.81
N ILE A 109 -4.69 -6.48 -13.62
CA ILE A 109 -4.23 -7.09 -12.35
C ILE A 109 -4.67 -8.56 -12.28
N SER A 110 -5.95 -8.83 -12.51
CA SER A 110 -6.51 -10.18 -12.44
C SER A 110 -5.98 -11.11 -13.54
N GLY A 111 -5.66 -10.54 -14.71
CA GLY A 111 -5.03 -11.25 -15.83
C GLY A 111 -3.51 -11.42 -15.69
N GLY A 112 -2.89 -10.98 -14.59
CA GLY A 112 -1.45 -11.13 -14.33
C GLY A 112 -0.54 -10.21 -15.14
N VAL A 113 -1.10 -9.25 -15.88
CA VAL A 113 -0.32 -8.23 -16.61
C VAL A 113 0.32 -7.26 -15.62
N LEU A 114 -0.44 -6.86 -14.59
CA LEU A 114 0.07 -6.06 -13.48
C LEU A 114 0.26 -6.96 -12.26
N LYS A 115 1.49 -6.99 -11.75
CA LYS A 115 1.86 -7.73 -10.55
C LYS A 115 1.67 -6.89 -9.30
N VAL A 116 1.65 -7.56 -8.15
CA VAL A 116 1.64 -6.91 -6.84
C VAL A 116 2.94 -7.20 -6.11
N GLN A 117 3.33 -6.26 -5.26
CA GLN A 117 4.44 -6.40 -4.34
C GLN A 117 3.90 -6.67 -2.96
N CYS A 118 4.41 -7.74 -2.35
CA CYS A 118 4.03 -8.25 -1.06
C CYS A 118 5.16 -7.99 -0.07
N PHE A 119 4.84 -7.29 1.02
CA PHE A 119 5.75 -7.06 2.13
C PHE A 119 5.25 -7.79 3.37
N GLY A 120 6.06 -8.72 3.88
CA GLY A 120 5.86 -9.31 5.19
C GLY A 120 6.53 -8.42 6.23
N LEU A 121 5.80 -8.04 7.27
CA LEU A 121 6.25 -7.13 8.31
C LEU A 121 6.20 -7.82 9.66
N GLU A 122 7.23 -7.63 10.48
CA GLU A 122 7.28 -8.09 11.86
C GLU A 122 7.59 -6.91 12.79
N CYS A 123 6.79 -6.73 13.84
CA CYS A 123 7.01 -5.70 14.84
C CYS A 123 8.30 -6.02 15.62
N VAL A 124 9.22 -5.07 15.65
CA VAL A 124 10.51 -5.20 16.34
C VAL A 124 10.68 -4.22 17.49
N GLY A 125 9.72 -3.31 17.68
CA GLY A 125 9.73 -2.39 18.80
C GLY A 125 8.60 -1.38 18.74
N PHE A 126 8.49 -0.61 19.81
CA PHE A 126 7.51 0.48 19.92
C PHE A 126 8.18 1.67 20.60
N SER A 127 8.15 2.83 19.94
CA SER A 127 8.65 4.08 20.51
C SER A 127 7.56 4.80 21.28
N GLU A 128 7.54 4.63 22.61
CA GLU A 128 6.62 5.36 23.49
C GLU A 128 6.77 6.88 23.35
N GLN A 129 7.99 7.37 23.14
CA GLN A 129 8.24 8.80 22.94
C GLN A 129 7.57 9.34 21.67
N LEU A 130 7.59 8.57 20.60
CA LEU A 130 6.95 8.94 19.34
C LEU A 130 5.44 8.88 19.46
N ASP A 131 4.91 7.83 20.09
CA ASP A 131 3.49 7.70 20.35
C ASP A 131 2.96 8.88 21.20
N GLN A 132 3.66 9.20 22.28
CA GLN A 132 3.31 10.30 23.16
C GLN A 132 3.36 11.64 22.41
N ALA A 133 4.41 11.90 21.63
CA ALA A 133 4.53 13.12 20.84
C ALA A 133 3.42 13.32 19.79
N LEU A 134 2.78 12.23 19.34
CA LEU A 134 1.64 12.30 18.42
C LEU A 134 0.32 12.62 19.14
N HIS A 135 0.20 12.26 20.41
CA HIS A 135 -1.01 12.45 21.21
C HIS A 135 -0.97 13.70 22.12
N ASP A 136 0.23 14.22 22.43
CA ASP A 136 0.44 15.38 23.32
C ASP A 136 0.15 16.75 22.69
N LYS A 137 -0.25 16.82 21.41
CA LYS A 137 -0.63 18.08 20.75
C LYS A 137 -2.12 18.40 20.86
N ASN A 138 -2.66 18.37 22.09
CA ASN A 138 -3.95 18.96 22.44
C ASN A 138 -3.77 20.17 23.36
#